data_AF-A0A399T1P8-F1
#
_entry.id   AF-A0A399T1P8-F1
#
_cell.length_a   1.000
_cell.length_b   1.000
_cell.length_c   1.000
_cell.angle_alpha   90.00
_cell.angle_beta   90.00
_cell.angle_gamma   90.00
#
_symmetry.space_group_name_H-M   'P 1'
#
loop_
_entity.id
_entity.type
_entity.pdbx_description
1 polymer ?
#
loop_
_entity_poly.entity_id
_entity_poly.type
_entity_poly.pdbx_seq_one_letter_code
_entity_poly.pdbx_strand_id
1 'polypeptide(L)'
;MKLLTTLDSFSGSLFSYVCHQDSSILVDIQGKTLMLCPRCTGLQAGFFASVLILFLISDRKSLKAGRAFKWLVVGALVFLFSEWMLAQLGIIHSGTASRFLSGLAGGVALSLLAFAYRNQFAGRGSRSRSQFYQLFSMIVISLLLGLLLFQSDLWIVVTLFLAVAVVTNVLFVLQTAILRVYSLLVKPKNKTL
;
A
#
# COMPACT_ATOMS: atom_id res chain seq x y z
N MET A 1 31.02 4.02 6.02
CA MET A 1 30.50 5.29 6.57
C MET A 1 29.98 6.24 5.48
N LYS A 2 30.78 6.65 4.49
CA LYS A 2 30.33 7.56 3.39
C LYS A 2 29.10 7.06 2.60
N LEU A 3 28.99 5.75 2.35
CA LEU A 3 27.87 5.17 1.60
C LEU A 3 26.53 5.32 2.34
N LEU A 4 26.53 5.16 3.66
CA LEU A 4 25.34 5.29 4.52
C LEU A 4 24.84 6.74 4.49
N THR A 5 25.74 7.72 4.65
CA THR A 5 25.38 9.15 4.61
C THR A 5 24.83 9.60 3.25
N THR A 6 25.33 9.05 2.15
CA THR A 6 24.80 9.39 0.81
C THR A 6 23.41 8.79 0.58
N LEU A 7 23.17 7.57 1.08
CA LEU A 7 21.87 6.91 1.03
C LEU A 7 20.83 7.61 1.89
N ASP A 8 21.21 8.11 3.07
CA ASP A 8 20.33 8.89 3.95
C ASP A 8 19.92 10.22 3.29
N SER A 9 20.87 10.92 2.66
CA SER A 9 20.59 12.17 1.95
C SER A 9 19.70 11.98 0.72
N PHE A 10 19.94 10.90 -0.04
CA PHE A 10 19.13 10.55 -1.21
C PHE A 10 17.71 10.14 -0.82
N SER A 11 17.57 9.26 0.18
CA SER A 11 16.27 8.85 0.68
C SER A 11 15.50 10.03 1.28
N GLY A 12 16.13 10.86 2.11
CA GLY A 12 15.51 12.08 2.64
C GLY A 12 15.00 13.02 1.54
N SER A 13 15.81 13.24 0.49
CA SER A 13 15.41 14.12 -0.63
C SER A 13 14.24 13.54 -1.42
N LEU A 14 14.26 12.25 -1.75
CA LEU A 14 13.24 11.61 -2.58
C LEU A 14 11.91 11.44 -1.82
N PHE A 15 11.99 11.10 -0.52
CA PHE A 15 10.81 10.91 0.31
C PHE A 15 10.19 12.22 0.79
N SER A 16 10.95 13.32 0.91
CA SER A 16 10.42 14.62 1.33
C SER A 16 9.23 15.11 0.50
N TYR A 17 9.19 14.76 -0.79
CA TYR A 17 8.09 15.09 -1.71
C TYR A 17 6.80 14.30 -1.46
N VAL A 18 6.88 13.11 -0.84
CA VAL A 18 5.74 12.19 -0.67
C VAL A 18 5.25 12.18 0.78
N CYS A 19 6.17 12.09 1.73
CA CYS A 19 5.89 12.36 3.14
C CYS A 19 6.95 13.38 3.57
N HIS A 20 6.54 14.55 4.06
CA HIS A 20 7.44 15.46 4.76
C HIS A 20 8.08 14.62 5.87
N GLN A 21 9.30 14.10 5.64
CA GLN A 21 10.02 13.32 6.63
C GLN A 21 10.62 14.32 7.61
N ASP A 22 9.73 14.98 8.33
CA ASP A 22 10.07 15.71 9.52
C ASP A 22 10.51 14.67 10.55
N SER A 23 11.76 14.80 11.01
CA SER A 23 12.34 13.89 11.99
C SER A 23 11.52 13.84 13.28
N SER A 24 10.71 14.87 13.58
CA SER A 24 9.82 14.92 14.74
C SER A 24 8.67 13.89 14.71
N ILE A 25 8.38 13.32 13.52
CA ILE A 25 7.20 12.46 13.28
C ILE A 25 7.58 11.10 12.69
N LEU A 26 8.87 10.81 12.58
CA LEU A 26 9.36 9.49 12.20
C LEU A 26 9.21 8.49 13.36
N VAL A 27 9.03 7.21 13.01
CA VAL A 27 8.90 6.16 14.03
C VAL A 27 10.27 5.84 14.60
N ASP A 28 10.48 6.10 15.89
CA ASP A 28 11.69 5.69 16.60
C ASP A 28 11.48 4.33 17.29
N ILE A 29 12.40 3.40 17.02
CA ILE A 29 12.44 2.10 17.69
C ILE A 29 13.85 1.92 18.27
N GLN A 30 13.95 1.92 19.60
CA GLN A 30 15.23 1.72 20.30
C GLN A 30 16.32 2.74 19.93
N GLY A 31 15.96 4.01 19.72
CA GLY A 31 16.90 5.07 19.33
C GLY A 31 17.30 5.00 17.85
N LYS A 32 16.66 4.14 17.06
CA LYS A 32 16.82 4.06 15.61
C LYS A 32 15.56 4.58 14.95
N THR A 33 15.69 5.68 14.22
CA THR A 33 14.60 6.30 13.50
C THR A 33 14.35 5.58 12.18
N LEU A 34 13.16 5.00 12.02
CA LEU A 34 12.69 4.47 10.76
C LEU A 34 12.22 5.63 9.87
N MET A 35 12.64 5.61 8.61
CA MET A 35 12.15 6.53 7.57
C MET A 35 10.71 6.15 7.12
N LEU A 36 9.83 5.88 8.08
CA LEU A 36 8.40 5.68 7.91
C LEU A 36 7.65 6.64 8.81
N CYS A 37 6.81 7.47 8.19
CA CYS A 37 5.83 8.26 8.92
C CYS A 37 4.61 7.38 9.30
N PRO A 38 3.87 7.71 10.38
CA PRO A 38 2.72 6.93 10.84
C PRO A 38 1.69 6.59 9.76
N ARG A 39 1.52 7.46 8.75
CA ARG A 39 0.64 7.21 7.61
C ARG A 39 1.11 6.07 6.72
N CYS A 40 2.40 6.01 6.41
CA CYS A 40 2.99 4.91 5.65
C CYS A 40 2.86 3.59 6.43
N THR A 41 3.10 3.62 7.74
CA THR A 41 2.88 2.48 8.62
C THR A 41 1.42 2.02 8.57
N GLY A 42 0.47 2.96 8.64
CA GLY A 42 -0.95 2.70 8.47
C GLY A 42 -1.27 2.04 7.11
N LEU A 43 -0.79 2.60 6.00
CA LEU A 43 -1.00 2.05 4.65
C LEU A 43 -0.55 0.58 4.56
N GLN A 44 0.64 0.27 5.07
CA GLN A 44 1.16 -1.08 5.05
C GLN A 44 0.35 -2.01 5.96
N ALA A 45 0.06 -1.58 7.20
CA ALA A 45 -0.72 -2.36 8.15
C ALA A 45 -2.13 -2.65 7.62
N GLY A 46 -2.79 -1.65 7.05
CA GLY A 46 -4.14 -1.76 6.50
C GLY A 46 -4.18 -2.69 5.31
N PHE A 47 -3.24 -2.55 4.37
CA PHE A 47 -3.12 -3.43 3.21
C PHE A 47 -2.86 -4.87 3.65
N PHE A 48 -1.91 -5.09 4.55
CA PHE A 48 -1.55 -6.42 5.01
C PHE A 48 -2.70 -7.10 5.77
N ALA A 49 -3.28 -6.41 6.74
CA ALA A 49 -4.38 -6.93 7.55
C ALA A 49 -5.58 -7.30 6.69
N SER A 50 -5.94 -6.46 5.71
CA SER A 50 -7.04 -6.75 4.80
C SER A 50 -6.73 -7.89 3.84
N VAL A 51 -5.51 -8.00 3.29
CA VAL A 51 -5.11 -9.19 2.51
C VAL A 51 -5.21 -10.47 3.34
N LEU A 52 -4.74 -10.43 4.59
CA LEU A 52 -4.81 -11.57 5.52
C LEU A 52 -6.26 -11.94 5.87
N ILE A 53 -7.10 -10.95 6.19
CA ILE A 53 -8.52 -11.16 6.47
C ILE A 53 -9.20 -11.76 5.24
N LEU A 54 -9.01 -11.16 4.05
CA LEU A 54 -9.55 -11.66 2.79
C LEU A 54 -9.06 -13.08 2.51
N PHE A 55 -7.82 -13.42 2.86
CA PHE A 55 -7.28 -14.76 2.73
C PHE A 55 -7.99 -15.75 3.65
N LEU A 56 -8.19 -15.40 4.93
CA LEU A 56 -8.82 -16.27 5.93
C LEU A 56 -10.32 -16.47 5.67
N ILE A 57 -11.03 -15.44 5.19
CA ILE A 57 -12.48 -15.50 4.97
C ILE A 57 -12.90 -15.87 3.54
N SER A 58 -11.96 -15.90 2.57
CA SER A 58 -12.28 -16.20 1.16
C SER A 58 -12.48 -17.70 0.95
N ASP A 59 -13.50 -18.25 1.59
CA ASP A 59 -13.98 -19.60 1.33
C ASP A 59 -14.89 -19.57 0.09
N ARG A 60 -14.27 -19.69 -1.10
CA ARG A 60 -14.82 -19.95 -2.45
C ARG A 60 -16.00 -19.13 -3.01
N LYS A 61 -16.81 -18.44 -2.22
CA LYS A 61 -17.87 -17.56 -2.70
C LYS A 61 -17.26 -16.18 -2.92
N SER A 62 -17.11 -15.83 -4.20
CA SER A 62 -16.60 -14.53 -4.65
C SER A 62 -17.16 -13.42 -3.76
N LEU A 63 -16.29 -12.74 -3.02
CA LEU A 63 -16.56 -11.39 -2.52
C LEU A 63 -16.88 -10.56 -3.77
N LYS A 64 -18.16 -10.48 -4.10
CA LYS A 64 -18.64 -9.70 -5.23
C LYS A 64 -18.41 -8.25 -4.82
N ALA A 65 -17.66 -7.51 -5.63
CA ALA A 65 -17.48 -6.07 -5.48
C ALA A 65 -18.83 -5.35 -5.73
N GLY A 66 -19.73 -5.48 -4.77
CA GLY A 66 -21.04 -4.87 -4.76
C GLY A 66 -20.95 -3.36 -4.53
N ARG A 67 -22.11 -2.71 -4.47
CA ARG A 67 -22.19 -1.25 -4.29
C ARG A 67 -21.51 -0.79 -2.98
N ALA A 68 -21.72 -1.52 -1.88
CA ALA A 68 -21.11 -1.22 -0.58
C ALA A 68 -19.57 -1.25 -0.62
N PHE A 69 -18.99 -2.23 -1.32
CA PHE A 69 -17.54 -2.34 -1.50
C PHE A 69 -16.95 -1.12 -2.20
N LYS A 70 -17.60 -0.65 -3.27
CA LYS A 70 -17.15 0.53 -4.03
C LYS A 70 -17.18 1.78 -3.15
N TRP A 71 -18.26 1.98 -2.39
CA TRP A 71 -18.37 3.11 -1.48
C TRP A 71 -17.35 3.07 -0.35
N LEU A 72 -17.05 1.89 0.18
CA LEU A 72 -16.02 1.73 1.20
C LEU A 72 -14.63 2.11 0.65
N VAL A 73 -14.28 1.62 -0.55
CA VAL A 73 -13.02 1.99 -1.21
C VAL A 73 -12.95 3.50 -1.46
N VAL A 74 -14.01 4.08 -2.04
CA VAL A 74 -14.04 5.53 -2.33
C VAL A 74 -13.94 6.33 -1.04
N GLY A 75 -14.72 6.00 0.00
CA GLY A 75 -14.71 6.70 1.28
C GLY A 75 -13.34 6.61 1.97
N ALA A 76 -12.70 5.45 1.95
CA ALA A 76 -11.38 5.26 2.53
C ALA A 76 -10.28 6.02 1.78
N LEU A 77 -10.32 6.06 0.43
CA LEU A 77 -9.40 6.87 -0.37
C LEU A 77 -9.65 8.36 -0.16
N VAL A 78 -10.90 8.81 -0.16
CA VAL A 78 -11.25 10.20 0.14
C VAL A 78 -10.75 10.58 1.52
N PHE A 79 -10.94 9.73 2.54
CA PHE A 79 -10.42 9.99 3.88
C PHE A 79 -8.89 10.13 3.90
N LEU A 80 -8.15 9.23 3.24
CA LEU A 80 -6.69 9.32 3.10
C LEU A 80 -6.27 10.65 2.44
N PHE A 81 -6.86 10.97 1.29
CA PHE A 81 -6.48 12.14 0.50
C PHE A 81 -6.90 13.45 1.18
N SER A 82 -8.11 13.53 1.73
CA SER A 82 -8.59 14.72 2.42
C SER A 82 -7.79 14.99 3.69
N GLU A 83 -7.47 13.96 4.49
CA GLU A 83 -6.67 14.17 5.71
C GLU A 83 -5.23 14.57 5.37
N TRP A 84 -4.60 14.01 4.32
CA TRP A 84 -3.30 14.51 3.83
C TRP A 84 -3.41 15.95 3.30
N MET A 85 -4.36 16.24 2.40
CA MET A 85 -4.45 17.52 1.72
C MET A 85 -4.81 18.66 2.69
N LEU A 86 -5.79 18.47 3.57
CA LEU A 86 -6.16 19.48 4.57
C LEU A 86 -5.01 19.75 5.55
N ALA A 87 -4.21 18.74 5.87
CA ALA A 87 -3.02 18.90 6.70
C ALA A 87 -1.92 19.70 5.98
N GLN A 88 -1.69 19.43 4.69
CA GLN A 88 -0.73 20.19 3.88
C GLN A 88 -1.13 21.66 3.72
N LEU A 89 -2.43 21.94 3.65
CA LEU A 89 -2.97 23.30 3.60
C LEU A 89 -2.99 23.99 4.97
N GLY A 90 -2.55 23.32 6.05
CA GLY A 90 -2.58 23.86 7.40
C GLY A 90 -3.98 24.05 7.99
N ILE A 91 -5.02 23.47 7.37
CA ILE A 91 -6.43 23.60 7.79
C ILE A 91 -6.72 22.73 9.01
N ILE A 92 -6.13 21.53 9.07
CA ILE A 92 -6.26 20.61 10.20
C ILE A 92 -4.90 20.25 10.77
N HIS A 93 -4.86 19.98 12.08
CA HIS A 93 -3.69 19.40 12.71
C HIS A 93 -3.65 17.89 12.46
N SER A 94 -2.61 17.42 11.77
CA SER A 94 -2.41 16.00 11.45
C SER A 94 -1.50 15.33 12.49
N GLY A 95 -2.12 14.70 13.49
CA GLY A 95 -1.41 13.98 14.55
C GLY A 95 -1.04 12.54 14.16
N THR A 96 -0.24 11.88 14.99
CA THR A 96 0.17 10.47 14.80
C THR A 96 -1.01 9.54 14.56
N ALA A 97 -2.08 9.68 15.37
CA ALA A 97 -3.28 8.85 15.25
C ALA A 97 -4.07 9.09 13.96
N SER A 98 -4.32 10.36 13.59
CA SER A 98 -5.06 10.67 12.35
C SER A 98 -4.32 10.18 11.11
N ARG A 99 -3.00 10.37 11.09
CA ARG A 99 -2.10 9.88 10.04
C ARG A 99 -2.14 8.36 9.93
N PHE A 100 -2.03 7.66 11.05
CA PHE A 100 -2.07 6.21 11.06
C PHE A 100 -3.43 5.69 10.58
N LEU A 101 -4.54 6.24 11.08
CA LEU A 101 -5.90 5.81 10.70
C LEU A 101 -6.22 6.11 9.23
N SER A 102 -5.85 7.27 8.71
CA SER A 102 -6.04 7.62 7.30
C SER A 102 -5.20 6.72 6.39
N GLY A 103 -3.96 6.44 6.80
CA GLY A 103 -3.11 5.44 6.18
C GLY A 103 -3.74 4.05 6.19
N LEU A 104 -4.20 3.59 7.34
CA LEU A 104 -4.85 2.28 7.53
C LEU A 104 -6.05 2.11 6.60
N ALA A 105 -6.94 3.10 6.56
CA ALA A 105 -8.09 3.11 5.66
C ALA A 105 -7.64 3.04 4.19
N GLY A 106 -6.65 3.86 3.81
CA GLY A 106 -6.06 3.81 2.48
C GLY A 106 -5.50 2.43 2.11
N GLY A 107 -4.79 1.78 3.04
CA GLY A 107 -4.20 0.47 2.85
C GLY A 107 -5.27 -0.60 2.61
N VAL A 108 -6.34 -0.57 3.40
CA VAL A 108 -7.52 -1.42 3.19
C VAL A 108 -8.15 -1.15 1.82
N ALA A 109 -8.30 0.11 1.40
CA ALA A 109 -8.85 0.44 0.09
C ALA A 109 -8.01 -0.13 -1.06
N LEU A 110 -6.68 -0.03 -0.95
CA LEU A 110 -5.74 -0.54 -1.95
C LEU A 110 -5.78 -2.06 -2.09
N SER A 111 -5.85 -2.80 -0.98
CA SER A 111 -5.94 -4.26 -1.05
C SER A 111 -7.26 -4.73 -1.65
N LEU A 112 -8.36 -4.03 -1.33
CA LEU A 112 -9.67 -4.28 -1.89
C LEU A 112 -9.65 -4.01 -3.39
N LEU A 113 -9.08 -2.90 -3.84
CA LEU A 113 -8.89 -2.63 -5.28
C LEU A 113 -8.08 -3.72 -5.97
N ALA A 114 -6.96 -4.14 -5.38
CA ALA A 114 -6.13 -5.24 -5.90
C ALA A 114 -6.93 -6.54 -6.01
N PHE A 115 -7.75 -6.85 -5.01
CA PHE A 115 -8.61 -8.03 -5.01
C PHE A 115 -9.73 -7.94 -6.06
N ALA A 116 -10.37 -6.78 -6.21
CA ALA A 116 -11.39 -6.53 -7.22
C ALA A 116 -10.82 -6.63 -8.64
N TYR A 117 -9.63 -6.04 -8.86
CA TYR A 117 -8.88 -6.17 -10.11
C TYR A 117 -8.60 -7.64 -10.40
N ARG A 118 -7.97 -8.36 -9.48
CA ARG A 118 -7.70 -9.79 -9.60
C ARG A 118 -8.96 -10.58 -9.98
N ASN A 119 -10.09 -10.36 -9.32
CA ASN A 119 -11.32 -11.08 -9.60
C ASN A 119 -11.92 -10.75 -10.98
N GLN A 120 -11.76 -9.52 -11.47
CA GLN A 120 -12.22 -9.14 -12.80
C GLN A 120 -11.40 -9.85 -13.90
N PHE A 121 -10.09 -9.97 -13.72
CA PHE A 121 -9.21 -10.64 -14.69
C PHE A 121 -9.19 -12.17 -14.54
N ALA A 122 -9.50 -12.70 -13.35
CA ALA A 122 -9.63 -14.14 -13.13
C ALA A 122 -10.84 -14.78 -13.85
N GLY A 123 -11.71 -13.98 -14.48
CA GLY A 123 -12.91 -14.42 -15.19
C GLY A 123 -12.71 -15.22 -16.49
N ARG A 124 -11.50 -15.74 -16.80
CA ARG A 124 -11.24 -16.51 -18.03
C ARG A 124 -10.29 -17.71 -17.91
N GLY A 125 -9.81 -18.06 -16.71
CA GLY A 125 -8.87 -19.17 -16.57
C GLY A 125 -8.99 -19.86 -15.22
N SER A 126 -8.97 -21.19 -15.24
CA SER A 126 -8.90 -22.08 -14.07
C SER A 126 -8.00 -21.50 -12.98
N ARG A 127 -8.59 -21.23 -11.82
CA ARG A 127 -7.89 -20.78 -10.61
C ARG A 127 -6.81 -21.80 -10.25
N SER A 128 -5.55 -21.46 -10.50
CA SER A 128 -4.45 -22.27 -9.98
C SER A 128 -4.22 -21.96 -8.51
N ARG A 129 -4.32 -23.00 -7.68
CA ARG A 129 -3.81 -23.07 -6.30
C ARG A 129 -2.34 -22.57 -6.20
N SER A 130 -1.60 -22.47 -7.31
CA SER A 130 -0.24 -21.92 -7.34
C SER A 130 -0.16 -20.41 -7.10
N GLN A 131 -1.14 -19.61 -7.52
CA GLN A 131 -1.13 -18.15 -7.26
C GLN A 131 -1.34 -17.84 -5.77
N PHE A 132 -2.04 -18.73 -5.06
CA PHE A 132 -2.19 -18.70 -3.60
C PHE A 132 -0.85 -18.89 -2.90
N TYR A 133 -0.09 -19.92 -3.30
CA TYR A 133 1.23 -20.17 -2.72
C TYR A 133 2.23 -19.06 -3.06
N GLN A 134 2.11 -18.43 -4.24
CA GLN A 134 2.96 -17.31 -4.64
C GLN A 134 2.74 -16.06 -3.78
N LEU A 135 1.49 -15.62 -3.58
CA LEU A 135 1.22 -14.45 -2.74
C LEU A 135 1.57 -14.72 -1.26
N PHE A 136 1.23 -15.91 -0.77
CA PHE A 136 1.56 -16.31 0.59
C PHE A 136 3.07 -16.43 0.80
N SER A 137 3.81 -17.04 -0.14
CA SER A 137 5.26 -17.13 -0.05
C SER A 137 5.92 -15.76 -0.12
N MET A 138 5.44 -14.84 -0.97
CA MET A 138 5.96 -13.47 -1.01
C MET A 138 5.76 -12.74 0.32
N ILE A 139 4.60 -12.90 0.96
CA ILE A 139 4.32 -12.35 2.29
C ILE A 139 5.26 -12.94 3.35
N VAL A 140 5.36 -14.26 3.41
CA VAL A 140 6.19 -14.96 4.40
C VAL A 140 7.66 -14.61 4.22
N ILE A 141 8.15 -14.60 2.97
CA ILE A 141 9.52 -14.19 2.63
C ILE A 141 9.76 -12.75 3.06
N SER A 142 8.83 -11.82 2.79
CA SER A 142 8.97 -10.42 3.19
C SER A 142 9.01 -10.25 4.71
N LEU A 143 8.21 -11.01 5.46
CA LEU A 143 8.24 -11.02 6.92
C LEU A 143 9.55 -11.61 7.47
N LEU A 144 10.00 -12.73 6.93
CA LEU A 144 11.26 -13.37 7.34
C LEU A 144 12.47 -12.48 7.02
N LEU A 145 12.49 -11.83 5.85
CA LEU A 145 13.48 -10.81 5.51
C LEU A 145 13.40 -9.64 6.49
N GLY A 146 12.20 -9.15 6.81
CA GLY A 146 12.02 -8.10 7.81
C GLY A 146 12.61 -8.47 9.17
N LEU A 147 12.37 -9.69 9.65
CA LEU A 147 12.89 -10.20 10.92
C LEU A 147 14.42 -10.39 10.91
N LEU A 148 14.96 -10.96 9.83
CA LEU A 148 16.40 -11.13 9.63
C LEU A 148 17.11 -9.78 9.58
N LEU A 149 16.54 -8.83 8.86
CA LEU A 149 17.09 -7.48 8.74
C LEU A 149 16.94 -6.67 10.04
N PHE A 150 15.88 -6.91 10.83
CA PHE A 150 15.71 -6.30 12.15
C PHE A 150 16.79 -6.73 13.16
N GLN A 151 17.24 -7.99 13.08
CA GLN A 151 18.37 -8.48 13.90
C GLN A 151 19.73 -7.95 13.41
N SER A 152 19.82 -7.54 12.14
CA SER A 152 21.04 -6.97 11.60
C SER A 152 21.13 -5.46 11.90
N ASP A 153 22.33 -4.92 12.06
CA ASP A 153 22.54 -3.46 12.12
C ASP A 153 22.27 -2.75 10.77
N LEU A 154 21.75 -3.46 9.76
CA LEU A 154 21.46 -2.97 8.40
C LEU A 154 20.07 -2.33 8.30
N TRP A 155 19.77 -1.38 9.18
CA TRP A 155 18.51 -0.61 9.17
C TRP A 155 18.27 0.17 7.87
N ILE A 156 19.35 0.52 7.18
CA ILE A 156 19.28 1.14 5.85
C ILE A 156 18.72 0.17 4.81
N VAL A 157 19.00 -1.14 4.94
CA VAL A 157 18.47 -2.17 4.03
C VAL A 157 16.98 -2.37 4.28
N VAL A 158 16.53 -2.36 5.54
CA VAL A 158 15.10 -2.36 5.88
C VAL A 158 14.40 -1.15 5.27
N THR A 159 14.98 0.05 5.45
CA THR A 159 14.43 1.29 4.91
C THR A 159 14.35 1.27 3.40
N LEU A 160 15.42 0.87 2.71
CA LEU A 160 15.46 0.73 1.25
C LEU A 160 14.46 -0.32 0.74
N PHE A 161 14.31 -1.44 1.45
CA PHE A 161 13.36 -2.47 1.09
C PHE A 161 11.92 -1.97 1.22
N LEU A 162 11.57 -1.31 2.33
CA LEU A 162 10.26 -0.71 2.55
C LEU A 162 9.97 0.41 1.54
N ALA A 163 10.98 1.22 1.21
CA ALA A 163 10.93 2.22 0.15
C ALA A 163 10.59 1.61 -1.22
N VAL A 164 11.33 0.58 -1.63
CA VAL A 164 11.09 -0.15 -2.89
C VAL A 164 9.70 -0.79 -2.89
N ALA A 165 9.26 -1.35 -1.77
CA ALA A 165 7.92 -1.91 -1.63
C ALA A 165 6.83 -0.83 -1.81
N VAL A 166 7.00 0.35 -1.20
CA VAL A 166 6.07 1.49 -1.39
C VAL A 166 6.03 1.94 -2.85
N VAL A 167 7.19 2.14 -3.48
CA VAL A 167 7.28 2.55 -4.90
C VAL A 167 6.61 1.52 -5.80
N THR A 168 6.90 0.24 -5.59
CA THR A 168 6.31 -0.87 -6.36
C THR A 168 4.78 -0.89 -6.19
N ASN A 169 4.28 -0.72 -4.98
CA ASN A 169 2.84 -0.64 -4.71
C ASN A 169 2.19 0.56 -5.44
N VAL A 170 2.82 1.74 -5.42
CA VAL A 170 2.33 2.92 -6.13
C VAL A 170 2.30 2.67 -7.65
N LEU A 171 3.37 2.14 -8.22
CA LEU A 171 3.45 1.82 -9.64
C LEU A 171 2.38 0.80 -10.06
N PHE A 172 2.14 -0.23 -9.24
CA PHE A 172 1.09 -1.22 -9.48
C PHE A 172 -0.31 -0.59 -9.48
N VAL A 173 -0.58 0.31 -8.53
CA VAL A 173 -1.85 1.04 -8.45
C VAL A 173 -2.03 1.96 -9.66
N LEU A 174 -0.99 2.70 -10.05
CA LEU A 174 -1.02 3.59 -11.23
C LEU A 174 -1.26 2.79 -12.52
N GLN A 175 -0.52 1.70 -12.72
CA GLN A 175 -0.71 0.81 -13.86
C GLN A 175 -2.15 0.27 -13.92
N THR A 176 -2.68 -0.18 -12.79
CA THR A 176 -4.06 -0.68 -12.68
C THR A 176 -5.07 0.41 -13.03
N ALA A 177 -4.87 1.64 -12.56
CA ALA A 177 -5.72 2.78 -12.87
C ALA A 177 -5.68 3.13 -14.37
N ILE A 178 -4.48 3.17 -14.98
CA ILE A 178 -4.28 3.44 -16.41
C ILE A 178 -4.99 2.38 -17.26
N LEU A 179 -4.77 1.09 -16.97
CA LEU A 179 -5.43 0.00 -17.68
C LEU A 179 -6.96 0.08 -17.55
N ARG A 180 -7.45 0.52 -16.39
CA ARG A 180 -8.89 0.72 -16.18
C ARG A 180 -9.44 1.86 -17.02
N VAL A 181 -8.79 3.02 -17.00
CA VAL A 181 -9.18 4.18 -17.82
C VAL A 181 -9.15 3.80 -19.31
N TYR A 182 -8.07 3.16 -19.75
CA TYR A 182 -7.95 2.64 -21.11
C TYR A 182 -9.11 1.71 -21.49
N SER A 183 -9.49 0.76 -20.62
CA SER A 183 -10.61 -0.14 -20.88
C SER A 183 -11.99 0.55 -20.98
N LEU A 184 -12.15 1.72 -20.34
CA LEU A 184 -13.37 2.52 -20.41
C LEU A 184 -13.41 3.37 -21.69
N LEU A 185 -12.26 3.89 -22.12
CA LEU A 185 -12.11 4.69 -23.34
C LEU A 185 -12.18 3.82 -24.60
N VAL A 186 -11.53 2.65 -24.57
CA VAL A 186 -11.47 1.70 -25.70
C VAL A 186 -12.61 0.68 -25.61
N LYS A 187 -13.76 1.09 -25.06
CA LYS A 187 -14.96 0.23 -25.02
C LYS A 187 -15.28 -0.16 -26.47
N PRO A 188 -15.21 -1.45 -26.85
CA PRO A 188 -15.41 -1.84 -28.23
C PRO A 188 -16.82 -1.43 -28.65
N LYS A 189 -16.90 -0.72 -29.79
CA LYS A 189 -18.14 -0.16 -30.34
C LYS A 189 -19.16 -1.21 -30.78
N ASN A 190 -18.88 -2.51 -30.63
CA ASN A 190 -19.70 -3.58 -31.18
C ASN A 190 -20.40 -4.39 -30.10
N LYS A 191 -21.61 -3.95 -29.77
CA LYS A 191 -22.77 -4.83 -29.55
C LYS A 191 -24.00 -4.17 -30.16
N THR A 192 -24.00 -4.02 -31.48
CA THR A 192 -25.27 -4.05 -32.23
C THR A 192 -25.67 -5.51 -32.37
N LEU A 193 -26.93 -5.76 -32.02
CA LEU A 193 -27.66 -7.03 -32.06
C LEU A 193 -27.48 -7.78 -33.37
#